data_AF-A0A4P7HFH6-F1
#
_entry.id   AF-A0A4P7HFH6-F1
#
_cell.length_a   1.000
_cell.length_b   1.000
_cell.length_c   1.000
_cell.angle_alpha   90.00
_cell.angle_beta   90.00
_cell.angle_gamma   90.00
#
_symmetry.space_group_name_H-M   'P 1'
#
loop_
_entity.id
_entity.type
_entity.pdbx_description
1 polymer ?
#
loop_
_entity_poly.entity_id
_entity_poly.type
_entity_poly.pdbx_seq_one_letter_code
_entity_poly.pdbx_strand_id
1 'polypeptide(L)'
;MPRRTTYALVATAALVVVSGGCGSEEQRANNPPPSIDLSRLDVGNYDTKPRRLGTVKSLDQARIIEAERLGNFVPAALDIDPRFVHGNPFIATVFVDPEAALGKVMAVDRFAEAAPDFVAGFQSFGRTEAENRGVDLMNAVMIFPDEQKAKDAAAALERVDYAAGDRNTAVPIPKYPAAHAHWQPNQQSIGSWFATGKFVVYTWVYDYLKIYIEKVDLPALIALVEKSLDTVVPSITKFTPTPPDQLMNLQIDLDGMLNRTIARPSEDSWLNPPGAYHGRTAIHFANNAADVLRDIEKAGVDRFAANGIDLYRARDAAAATTLQQDLGGLTKRFKKADSPANLPVAECKEYIGRGNLAIRFYCSVSYDRYAAFSASHQLLDAQQRIAAEYTVLVNAR
;
A
#
# COMPACT_ATOMS: atom_id res chain seq x y z
N MET A 1 58.79 41.61 40.63
CA MET A 1 58.92 42.53 41.79
C MET A 1 59.20 43.92 41.26
N PRO A 2 58.68 45.04 41.83
CA PRO A 2 57.93 45.14 43.09
C PRO A 2 56.58 45.94 43.03
N ARG A 3 55.82 45.74 44.12
CA ARG A 3 54.92 46.66 44.88
C ARG A 3 53.69 47.29 44.18
N ARG A 4 52.44 47.00 44.57
CA ARG A 4 51.71 47.09 45.88
C ARG A 4 50.99 48.45 46.09
N THR A 5 49.67 48.33 46.33
CA THR A 5 48.75 49.17 47.14
C THR A 5 48.43 50.58 46.64
N THR A 6 47.18 51.06 46.63
CA THR A 6 46.30 51.21 47.81
C THR A 6 44.82 51.36 47.41
N TYR A 7 43.93 50.86 48.25
CA TYR A 7 42.47 51.00 48.21
C TYR A 7 42.00 52.42 48.56
N ALA A 8 40.89 52.85 47.95
CA ALA A 8 39.95 53.77 48.58
C ALA A 8 38.52 53.44 48.13
N LEU A 9 37.74 52.89 49.06
CA LEU A 9 36.29 52.76 48.98
C LEU A 9 35.64 54.14 49.01
N VAL A 10 34.72 54.40 48.09
CA VAL A 10 33.60 55.32 48.30
C VAL A 10 32.33 54.57 47.92
N ALA A 11 31.51 54.29 48.92
CA ALA A 11 30.17 53.78 48.77
C ALA A 11 29.20 54.96 48.68
N THR A 12 28.43 55.05 47.60
CA THR A 12 27.27 55.93 47.51
C THR A 12 26.12 55.20 46.82
N ALA A 13 24.94 55.39 47.40
CA ALA A 13 23.74 54.59 47.23
C ALA A 13 22.93 54.82 45.94
N ALA A 14 22.21 53.75 45.57
CA ALA A 14 20.86 53.70 45.02
C ALA A 14 20.47 54.53 43.78
N LEU A 15 20.15 53.81 42.70
CA LEU A 15 18.95 54.02 41.88
C LEU A 15 18.66 52.73 41.08
N VAL A 16 17.68 51.96 41.55
CA VAL A 16 17.08 50.86 40.78
C VAL A 16 16.17 51.51 39.73
N VAL A 17 16.63 51.50 38.48
CA VAL A 17 15.78 51.85 37.33
C VAL A 17 15.02 50.60 36.91
N VAL A 18 13.72 50.60 37.18
CA VAL A 18 12.78 49.66 36.56
C VAL A 18 12.57 50.11 35.12
N SER A 19 13.24 49.47 34.18
CA SER A 19 12.89 49.57 32.76
C SER A 19 12.06 48.34 32.36
N GLY A 20 10.74 48.48 32.43
CA GLY A 20 9.83 47.66 31.65
C GLY A 20 9.96 48.01 30.18
N GLY A 21 10.18 47.02 29.32
CA GLY A 21 10.36 47.22 27.88
C GLY A 21 10.38 45.90 27.14
N CYS A 22 9.17 45.43 26.81
CA CYS A 22 8.76 44.36 25.89
C CYS A 22 9.88 43.56 25.20
N GLY A 23 10.28 42.45 25.81
CA GLY A 23 10.74 41.29 25.05
C GLY A 23 9.52 40.61 24.45
N SER A 24 9.36 40.69 23.13
CA SER A 24 8.36 39.93 22.38
C SER A 24 8.73 38.45 22.42
N GLU A 25 8.37 37.79 23.53
CA GLU A 25 8.01 36.37 23.47
C GLU A 25 6.82 36.30 22.51
N GLU A 26 7.06 35.83 21.29
CA GLU A 26 6.00 35.24 20.47
C GLU A 26 5.43 34.09 21.30
N GLN A 27 4.41 34.40 22.09
CA GLN A 27 3.36 33.46 22.45
C GLN A 27 2.91 32.85 21.13
N ARG A 28 3.41 31.64 20.84
CA ARG A 28 2.69 30.70 19.99
C ARG A 28 1.33 30.57 20.62
N ALA A 29 0.38 31.35 20.14
CA ALA A 29 -1.01 31.18 20.46
C ALA A 29 -1.33 29.73 20.10
N ASN A 30 -1.46 28.88 21.12
CA ASN A 30 -2.10 27.58 21.04
C ASN A 30 -3.60 27.80 20.80
N ASN A 31 -3.95 28.56 19.76
CA ASN A 31 -5.29 28.59 19.26
C ASN A 31 -5.49 27.23 18.60
N PRO A 32 -6.41 26.38 19.11
CA PRO A 32 -6.82 25.23 18.34
C PRO A 32 -7.22 25.72 16.94
N PRO A 33 -6.89 24.98 15.87
CA PRO A 33 -7.29 25.36 14.52
C PRO A 33 -8.80 25.67 14.54
N PRO A 34 -9.25 26.75 13.88
CA PRO A 34 -10.64 27.18 13.92
C PRO A 34 -11.53 25.98 13.58
N SER A 35 -12.54 25.73 14.41
CA SER A 35 -13.46 24.61 14.20
C SER A 35 -14.14 24.80 12.84
N ILE A 36 -13.88 23.88 11.91
CA ILE A 36 -14.50 23.88 10.60
C ILE A 36 -15.98 23.53 10.76
N ASP A 37 -16.86 24.38 10.22
CA ASP A 37 -18.30 24.14 10.20
C ASP A 37 -18.66 23.10 9.14
N LEU A 38 -18.90 21.86 9.59
CA LEU A 38 -19.21 20.72 8.74
C LEU A 38 -20.46 20.95 7.87
N SER A 39 -21.42 21.76 8.31
CA SER A 39 -22.66 22.03 7.57
C SER A 39 -22.44 22.88 6.31
N ARG A 40 -21.27 23.50 6.19
CA ARG A 40 -20.87 24.36 5.07
C ARG A 40 -19.93 23.66 4.09
N LEU A 41 -19.56 22.42 4.34
CA LEU A 41 -18.73 21.63 3.44
C LEU A 41 -19.57 21.09 2.29
N ASP A 42 -19.08 21.24 1.05
CA ASP A 42 -19.68 20.55 -0.09
C ASP A 42 -19.16 19.10 -0.12
N VAL A 43 -19.99 18.18 0.37
CA VAL A 43 -19.71 16.75 0.46
C VAL A 43 -20.34 15.95 -0.69
N GLY A 44 -21.01 16.62 -1.64
CA GLY A 44 -21.75 15.95 -2.72
C GLY A 44 -22.75 14.91 -2.20
N ASN A 45 -22.75 13.73 -2.83
CA ASN A 45 -23.61 12.59 -2.48
C ASN A 45 -22.92 11.56 -1.57
N TYR A 46 -21.75 11.88 -1.01
CA TYR A 46 -20.99 10.95 -0.18
C TYR A 46 -21.57 10.88 1.24
N ASP A 47 -21.60 9.66 1.81
CA ASP A 47 -21.96 9.48 3.22
C ASP A 47 -20.88 10.10 4.12
N THR A 48 -21.32 10.83 5.14
CA THR A 48 -20.47 11.57 6.07
C THR A 48 -20.46 10.98 7.48
N LYS A 49 -21.14 9.83 7.66
CA LYS A 49 -21.22 9.14 8.94
C LYS A 49 -20.32 7.91 8.96
N PRO A 50 -19.64 7.65 10.09
CA PRO A 50 -18.93 6.39 10.28
C PRO A 50 -19.88 5.20 10.21
N ARG A 51 -19.42 4.10 9.61
CA ARG A 51 -20.23 2.89 9.38
C ARG A 51 -20.02 1.83 10.47
N ARG A 52 -21.01 0.97 10.68
CA ARG A 52 -20.86 -0.24 11.52
C ARG A 52 -20.79 -1.46 10.62
N LEU A 53 -19.59 -2.01 10.45
CA LEU A 53 -19.34 -3.12 9.52
C LEU A 53 -19.57 -4.49 10.17
N GLY A 54 -19.00 -4.72 11.36
CA GLY A 54 -19.16 -5.96 12.12
C GLY A 54 -18.40 -7.15 11.52
N THR A 55 -18.94 -8.35 11.75
CA THR A 55 -18.41 -9.60 11.16
C THR A 55 -18.75 -9.71 9.68
N VAL A 56 -17.97 -10.54 8.98
CA VAL A 56 -18.27 -10.95 7.61
C VAL A 56 -19.67 -11.56 7.49
N LYS A 57 -20.31 -11.34 6.34
CA LYS A 57 -21.71 -11.71 6.07
C LYS A 57 -21.85 -12.89 5.11
N SER A 58 -20.77 -13.32 4.48
CA SER A 58 -20.72 -14.45 3.56
C SER A 58 -19.34 -15.09 3.58
N LEU A 59 -19.26 -16.33 3.08
CA LEU A 59 -17.99 -17.03 2.94
C LEU A 59 -17.04 -16.32 1.97
N ASP A 60 -17.54 -15.78 0.86
CA ASP A 60 -16.69 -15.03 -0.08
C ASP A 60 -16.11 -13.76 0.56
N GLN A 61 -16.90 -13.05 1.36
CA GLN A 61 -16.39 -11.92 2.13
C GLN A 61 -15.34 -12.38 3.16
N ALA A 62 -15.56 -13.51 3.82
CA ALA A 62 -14.57 -14.10 4.74
C ALA A 62 -13.25 -14.44 4.04
N ARG A 63 -13.32 -15.02 2.84
CA ARG A 63 -12.14 -15.34 2.01
C ARG A 63 -11.38 -14.07 1.60
N ILE A 64 -12.08 -13.00 1.22
CA ILE A 64 -11.47 -11.69 0.93
C ILE A 64 -10.74 -11.13 2.15
N ILE A 65 -11.39 -11.09 3.31
CA ILE A 65 -10.76 -10.60 4.56
C ILE A 65 -9.55 -11.47 4.93
N GLU A 66 -9.61 -12.78 4.70
CA GLU A 66 -8.46 -13.67 4.92
C GLU A 66 -7.28 -13.35 3.99
N ALA A 67 -7.54 -13.04 2.71
CA ALA A 67 -6.52 -12.55 1.78
C ALA A 67 -5.94 -11.19 2.21
N GLU A 68 -6.76 -10.28 2.73
CA GLU A 68 -6.27 -9.00 3.27
C GLU A 68 -5.32 -9.20 4.45
N ARG A 69 -5.68 -10.11 5.37
CA ARG A 69 -4.82 -10.50 6.49
C ARG A 69 -3.50 -11.07 6.01
N LEU A 70 -3.52 -11.95 5.00
CA LEU A 70 -2.32 -12.50 4.37
C LEU A 70 -1.45 -11.41 3.75
N GLY A 71 -2.05 -10.41 3.08
CA GLY A 71 -1.33 -9.31 2.44
C GLY A 71 -0.37 -8.55 3.37
N ASN A 72 -0.69 -8.51 4.67
CA ASN A 72 0.19 -7.91 5.69
C ASN A 72 1.50 -8.68 5.95
N PHE A 73 1.62 -9.89 5.41
CA PHE A 73 2.79 -10.76 5.55
C PHE A 73 3.49 -11.04 4.20
N VAL A 74 2.89 -10.64 3.07
CA VAL A 74 3.51 -10.78 1.75
C VAL A 74 4.49 -9.63 1.51
N PRO A 75 5.80 -9.91 1.32
CA PRO A 75 6.77 -8.87 1.00
C PRO A 75 6.48 -8.21 -0.36
N ALA A 76 6.77 -6.92 -0.47
CA ALA A 76 6.74 -6.22 -1.74
C ALA A 76 7.97 -6.62 -2.59
N ALA A 77 7.88 -6.41 -3.90
CA ALA A 77 9.03 -6.64 -4.80
C ALA A 77 10.28 -5.85 -4.37
N LEU A 78 10.08 -4.65 -3.80
CA LEU A 78 11.14 -3.81 -3.24
C LEU A 78 11.88 -4.46 -2.05
N ASP A 79 11.18 -5.26 -1.24
CA ASP A 79 11.78 -5.99 -0.12
C ASP A 79 12.66 -7.16 -0.61
N ILE A 80 12.32 -7.72 -1.78
CA ILE A 80 13.07 -8.79 -2.44
C ILE A 80 14.31 -8.24 -3.13
N ASP A 81 14.15 -7.18 -3.90
CA ASP A 81 15.27 -6.52 -4.58
C ASP A 81 15.00 -5.02 -4.70
N PRO A 82 15.91 -4.16 -4.18
CA PRO A 82 15.68 -2.72 -4.09
C PRO A 82 15.59 -2.03 -5.45
N ARG A 83 15.89 -2.72 -6.56
CA ARG A 83 15.69 -2.20 -7.91
C ARG A 83 14.20 -2.10 -8.29
N PHE A 84 13.32 -2.86 -7.65
CA PHE A 84 11.88 -2.91 -7.98
C PHE A 84 11.11 -1.74 -7.31
N VAL A 85 11.41 -0.52 -7.77
CA VAL A 85 10.88 0.72 -7.18
C VAL A 85 9.54 1.17 -7.78
N HIS A 86 9.13 0.59 -8.90
CA HIS A 86 7.90 0.91 -9.60
C HIS A 86 6.84 -0.14 -9.32
N GLY A 87 5.69 0.27 -8.77
CA GLY A 87 4.57 -0.64 -8.54
C GLY A 87 3.56 -0.68 -9.69
N ASN A 88 2.44 -1.36 -9.43
CA ASN A 88 1.25 -1.29 -10.26
C ASN A 88 0.01 -1.56 -9.38
N PRO A 89 -0.75 -0.53 -8.98
CA PRO A 89 -1.96 -0.73 -8.18
C PRO A 89 -3.07 -1.50 -8.90
N PHE A 90 -2.93 -1.69 -10.22
CA PHE A 90 -3.86 -2.49 -11.03
C PHE A 90 -3.44 -3.95 -11.18
N ILE A 91 -2.40 -4.40 -10.47
CA ILE A 91 -1.95 -5.80 -10.44
C ILE A 91 -1.88 -6.30 -9.00
N ALA A 92 -1.33 -5.49 -8.08
CA ALA A 92 -1.31 -5.87 -6.68
C ALA A 92 -2.75 -5.94 -6.14
N THR A 93 -3.18 -7.13 -5.74
CA THR A 93 -4.58 -7.38 -5.41
C THR A 93 -4.78 -8.48 -4.38
N VAL A 94 -5.83 -8.37 -3.58
CA VAL A 94 -6.43 -9.55 -2.93
C VAL A 94 -7.29 -10.29 -3.96
N PHE A 95 -7.36 -11.61 -3.87
CA PHE A 95 -8.15 -12.39 -4.83
C PHE A 95 -8.72 -13.68 -4.23
N VAL A 96 -9.95 -13.97 -4.64
CA VAL A 96 -10.65 -15.26 -4.46
C VAL A 96 -11.05 -15.86 -5.80
N ASP A 97 -10.93 -15.06 -6.87
CA ASP A 97 -11.05 -15.43 -8.27
C ASP A 97 -9.66 -15.39 -8.92
N PRO A 98 -9.06 -16.55 -9.22
CA PRO A 98 -7.74 -16.64 -9.81
C PRO A 98 -7.71 -16.16 -11.28
N GLU A 99 -8.82 -16.19 -12.02
CA GLU A 99 -8.85 -15.71 -13.41
C GLU A 99 -8.49 -14.22 -13.48
N ALA A 100 -9.18 -13.42 -12.67
CA ALA A 100 -8.98 -11.97 -12.62
C ALA A 100 -7.56 -11.57 -12.18
N ALA A 101 -6.94 -12.34 -11.29
CA ALA A 101 -5.64 -12.06 -10.70
C ALA A 101 -4.46 -12.59 -11.54
N LEU A 102 -4.56 -13.85 -12.01
CA LEU A 102 -3.44 -14.61 -12.56
C LEU A 102 -3.54 -14.84 -14.07
N GLY A 103 -4.70 -14.59 -14.71
CA GLY A 103 -4.90 -14.90 -16.14
C GLY A 103 -4.04 -14.12 -17.13
N LYS A 104 -3.31 -13.09 -16.66
CA LYS A 104 -2.32 -12.36 -17.47
C LYS A 104 -0.92 -12.95 -17.43
N VAL A 105 -0.64 -13.84 -16.48
CA VAL A 105 0.72 -14.35 -16.19
C VAL A 105 0.83 -15.87 -16.28
N MET A 106 -0.29 -16.59 -16.15
CA MET A 106 -0.38 -18.04 -16.32
C MET A 106 -1.74 -18.45 -16.88
N ALA A 107 -1.83 -19.67 -17.41
CA ALA A 107 -3.09 -20.30 -17.78
C ALA A 107 -3.91 -20.65 -16.53
N VAL A 108 -5.19 -20.28 -16.55
CA VAL A 108 -6.11 -20.32 -15.39
C VAL A 108 -7.43 -21.03 -15.71
N ASP A 109 -7.65 -21.40 -16.96
CA ASP A 109 -8.83 -22.15 -17.44
C ASP A 109 -9.07 -23.45 -16.67
N ARG A 110 -7.98 -24.11 -16.26
CA ARG A 110 -8.01 -25.34 -15.46
C ARG A 110 -7.63 -25.14 -14.00
N PHE A 111 -7.64 -23.90 -13.50
CA PHE A 111 -7.24 -23.61 -12.12
C PHE A 111 -8.11 -24.36 -11.10
N ALA A 112 -9.44 -24.34 -11.26
CA ALA A 112 -10.36 -25.01 -10.34
C ALA A 112 -10.20 -26.54 -10.32
N GLU A 113 -9.71 -27.14 -11.42
CA GLU A 113 -9.36 -28.56 -11.48
C GLU A 113 -8.04 -28.84 -10.74
N ALA A 114 -7.03 -27.99 -10.96
CA ALA A 114 -5.70 -28.15 -10.38
C ALA A 114 -5.63 -27.81 -8.88
N ALA A 115 -6.44 -26.85 -8.44
CA ALA A 115 -6.45 -26.31 -7.08
C ALA A 115 -7.89 -26.15 -6.54
N PRO A 116 -8.68 -27.23 -6.46
CA PRO A 116 -10.10 -27.17 -6.07
C PRO A 116 -10.31 -26.65 -4.65
N ASP A 117 -9.29 -26.76 -3.80
CA ASP A 117 -9.31 -26.34 -2.39
C ASP A 117 -8.75 -24.92 -2.18
N PHE A 118 -8.58 -24.12 -3.24
CA PHE A 118 -8.07 -22.74 -3.12
C PHE A 118 -8.99 -21.87 -2.24
N VAL A 119 -8.44 -21.33 -1.15
CA VAL A 119 -9.19 -20.49 -0.21
C VAL A 119 -9.16 -19.04 -0.63
N ALA A 120 -8.00 -18.40 -0.63
CA ALA A 120 -7.84 -16.99 -0.96
C ALA A 120 -6.37 -16.70 -1.26
N GLY A 121 -6.07 -15.56 -1.88
CA GLY A 121 -4.69 -15.19 -2.18
C GLY A 121 -4.45 -13.68 -2.21
N PHE A 122 -3.16 -13.33 -2.13
CA PHE A 122 -2.67 -11.97 -2.29
C PHE A 122 -1.58 -11.94 -3.37
N GLN A 123 -1.69 -10.98 -4.28
CA GLN A 123 -0.76 -10.75 -5.36
C GLN A 123 0.04 -9.47 -5.10
N SER A 124 1.36 -9.59 -5.08
CA SER A 124 2.35 -8.51 -5.03
C SER A 124 2.98 -8.35 -6.40
N PHE A 125 3.24 -7.11 -6.80
CA PHE A 125 3.88 -6.81 -8.08
C PHE A 125 4.84 -5.63 -7.93
N GLY A 126 5.97 -5.71 -8.63
CA GLY A 126 6.81 -4.55 -8.88
C GLY A 126 7.61 -4.73 -10.15
N ARG A 127 8.21 -3.62 -10.61
CA ARG A 127 9.09 -3.61 -11.77
C ARG A 127 10.30 -2.72 -11.56
N THR A 128 11.40 -3.07 -12.21
CA THR A 128 12.63 -2.28 -12.13
C THR A 128 12.57 -1.01 -12.96
N GLU A 129 11.77 -1.00 -14.04
CA GLU A 129 11.54 0.18 -14.86
C GLU A 129 10.10 0.25 -15.38
N ALA A 130 9.62 1.48 -15.58
CA ALA A 130 8.29 1.72 -16.14
C ALA A 130 8.19 1.32 -17.62
N GLU A 131 6.96 1.24 -18.14
CA GLU A 131 6.67 1.04 -19.58
C GLU A 131 7.33 -0.21 -20.18
N ASN A 132 7.42 -1.30 -19.40
CA ASN A 132 7.98 -2.59 -19.81
C ASN A 132 9.41 -2.47 -20.35
N ARG A 133 10.23 -1.61 -19.73
CA ARG A 133 11.65 -1.40 -20.11
C ARG A 133 12.64 -2.13 -19.20
N GLY A 134 12.13 -2.88 -18.22
CA GLY A 134 12.94 -3.56 -17.21
C GLY A 134 12.44 -4.97 -16.94
N VAL A 135 12.53 -5.36 -15.67
CA VAL A 135 12.09 -6.67 -15.19
C VAL A 135 10.83 -6.48 -14.35
N ASP A 136 9.82 -7.31 -14.61
CA ASP A 136 8.65 -7.46 -13.77
C ASP A 136 8.85 -8.64 -12.82
N LEU A 137 8.46 -8.47 -11.56
CA LEU A 137 8.42 -9.51 -10.54
C LEU A 137 7.03 -9.49 -9.90
N MET A 138 6.37 -10.64 -9.95
CA MET A 138 5.07 -10.85 -9.34
C MET A 138 5.12 -12.07 -8.43
N ASN A 139 4.54 -11.93 -7.24
CA ASN A 139 4.34 -13.05 -6.32
C ASN A 139 2.86 -13.17 -5.99
N ALA A 140 2.28 -14.34 -6.19
CA ALA A 140 0.96 -14.67 -5.67
C ALA A 140 1.14 -15.69 -4.57
N VAL A 141 0.62 -15.36 -3.38
CA VAL A 141 0.60 -16.26 -2.24
C VAL A 141 -0.82 -16.72 -2.04
N MET A 142 -1.05 -18.03 -2.11
CA MET A 142 -2.35 -18.66 -2.08
C MET A 142 -2.48 -19.53 -0.82
N ILE A 143 -3.63 -19.46 -0.16
CA ILE A 143 -3.95 -20.22 1.05
C ILE A 143 -4.71 -21.49 0.68
N PHE A 144 -4.33 -22.60 1.29
CA PHE A 144 -4.98 -23.90 1.21
C PHE A 144 -5.36 -24.43 2.61
N PRO A 145 -6.28 -25.39 2.71
CA PRO A 145 -6.76 -25.88 4.01
C PRO A 145 -5.65 -26.54 4.86
N ASP A 146 -4.72 -27.22 4.20
CA ASP A 146 -3.60 -27.94 4.81
C ASP A 146 -2.38 -28.02 3.88
N GLU A 147 -1.30 -28.59 4.41
CA GLU A 147 -0.01 -28.71 3.71
C GLU A 147 -0.04 -29.67 2.52
N GLN A 148 -0.78 -30.77 2.63
CA GLN A 148 -0.87 -31.74 1.55
C GLN A 148 -1.62 -31.12 0.36
N LYS A 149 -2.71 -30.41 0.62
CA LYS A 149 -3.48 -29.69 -0.40
C LYS A 149 -2.68 -28.58 -1.08
N ALA A 150 -1.86 -27.83 -0.32
CA ALA A 150 -0.96 -26.85 -0.90
C ALA A 150 0.08 -27.51 -1.81
N LYS A 151 0.69 -28.61 -1.36
CA LYS A 151 1.69 -29.37 -2.14
C LYS A 151 1.10 -29.93 -3.43
N ASP A 152 -0.06 -30.56 -3.35
CA ASP A 152 -0.75 -31.12 -4.52
C ASP A 152 -1.14 -30.02 -5.51
N ALA A 153 -1.64 -28.89 -5.01
CA ALA A 153 -1.98 -27.73 -5.83
C ALA A 153 -0.76 -27.14 -6.54
N ALA A 154 0.40 -26.99 -5.87
CA ALA A 154 1.60 -26.46 -6.50
C ALA A 154 2.05 -27.31 -7.70
N ALA A 155 2.08 -28.64 -7.54
CA ALA A 155 2.43 -29.56 -8.61
C ALA A 155 1.37 -29.57 -9.74
N ALA A 156 0.09 -29.55 -9.38
CA ALA A 156 -0.99 -29.58 -10.36
C ALA A 156 -1.11 -28.27 -11.16
N LEU A 157 -0.93 -27.12 -10.51
CA LEU A 157 -0.95 -25.80 -11.14
C LEU A 157 0.21 -25.65 -12.13
N GLU A 158 1.42 -26.05 -11.75
CA GLU A 158 2.55 -26.02 -12.68
C GLU A 158 2.30 -26.93 -13.88
N ARG A 159 1.77 -28.15 -13.66
CA ARG A 159 1.49 -29.09 -14.75
C ARG A 159 0.47 -28.55 -15.75
N VAL A 160 -0.60 -27.89 -15.30
CA VAL A 160 -1.60 -27.33 -16.21
C VAL A 160 -1.05 -26.11 -16.96
N ASP A 161 -0.28 -25.24 -16.30
CA ASP A 161 0.32 -24.08 -16.95
C ASP A 161 1.43 -24.48 -17.93
N TYR A 162 2.25 -25.47 -17.57
CA TYR A 162 3.25 -26.06 -18.46
C TYR A 162 2.61 -26.57 -19.75
N ALA A 163 1.50 -27.32 -19.64
CA ALA A 163 0.80 -27.92 -20.77
C ALA A 163 0.06 -26.90 -21.65
N ALA A 164 -0.18 -25.67 -21.17
CA ALA A 164 -0.84 -24.63 -21.95
C ALA A 164 0.07 -23.97 -22.99
N GLY A 165 1.40 -24.13 -22.86
CA GLY A 165 2.38 -23.52 -23.75
C GLY A 165 3.31 -24.52 -24.40
N ASP A 166 3.24 -24.67 -25.73
CA ASP A 166 4.08 -25.57 -26.52
C ASP A 166 5.60 -25.25 -26.45
N ARG A 167 5.97 -24.11 -25.86
CA ARG A 167 7.34 -23.62 -25.76
C ARG A 167 7.88 -23.60 -24.32
N ASN A 168 7.10 -24.11 -23.37
CA ASN A 168 7.53 -24.20 -21.99
C ASN A 168 8.66 -25.23 -21.85
N THR A 169 9.70 -24.87 -21.10
CA THR A 169 10.83 -25.76 -20.79
C THR A 169 10.93 -25.89 -19.29
N ALA A 170 10.89 -27.12 -18.77
CA ALA A 170 11.04 -27.36 -17.35
C ALA A 170 12.43 -26.92 -16.87
N VAL A 171 12.51 -26.36 -15.67
CA VAL A 171 13.76 -25.89 -15.09
C VAL A 171 13.78 -26.12 -13.58
N PRO A 172 14.88 -26.63 -12.99
CA PRO A 172 14.98 -26.73 -11.55
C PRO A 172 15.24 -25.35 -10.92
N ILE A 173 14.82 -25.19 -9.65
CA ILE A 173 15.22 -24.08 -8.79
C ILE A 173 16.17 -24.66 -7.72
N PRO A 174 17.50 -24.61 -7.92
CA PRO A 174 18.46 -25.37 -7.10
C PRO A 174 18.34 -25.17 -5.58
N LYS A 175 18.11 -23.95 -5.12
CA LYS A 175 17.94 -23.65 -3.69
C LYS A 175 16.61 -24.14 -3.11
N TYR A 176 15.62 -24.38 -3.99
CA TYR A 176 14.27 -24.83 -3.64
C TYR A 176 13.90 -26.06 -4.48
N PRO A 177 14.51 -27.23 -4.25
CA PRO A 177 14.35 -28.42 -5.09
C PRO A 177 12.92 -28.99 -5.10
N ALA A 178 12.06 -28.58 -4.16
CA ALA A 178 10.64 -28.91 -4.15
C ALA A 178 9.77 -27.92 -4.94
N ALA A 179 10.35 -26.87 -5.53
CA ALA A 179 9.65 -25.98 -6.43
C ALA A 179 9.46 -26.64 -7.80
N HIS A 180 8.29 -26.43 -8.38
CA HIS A 180 7.99 -26.79 -9.76
C HIS A 180 8.13 -25.53 -10.61
N ALA A 181 8.89 -25.58 -11.70
CA ALA A 181 9.10 -24.39 -12.51
C ALA A 181 9.33 -24.74 -13.98
N HIS A 182 8.91 -23.79 -14.82
CA HIS A 182 9.24 -23.79 -16.22
C HIS A 182 9.51 -22.35 -16.68
N TRP A 183 10.14 -22.24 -17.83
CA TRP A 183 10.44 -20.94 -18.42
C TRP A 183 10.23 -20.97 -19.93
N GLN A 184 10.18 -19.79 -20.53
CA GLN A 184 10.04 -19.56 -21.96
C GLN A 184 11.28 -18.82 -22.47
N PRO A 185 12.26 -19.52 -23.10
CA PRO A 185 13.53 -18.93 -23.50
C PRO A 185 13.39 -17.67 -24.36
N ASN A 186 12.46 -17.68 -25.32
CA ASN A 186 12.27 -16.55 -26.24
C ASN A 186 11.51 -15.36 -25.63
N GLN A 187 10.90 -15.54 -24.45
CA GLN A 187 10.17 -14.49 -23.74
C GLN A 187 10.89 -14.03 -22.47
N GLN A 188 12.02 -14.65 -22.11
CA GLN A 188 12.75 -14.35 -20.87
C GLN A 188 11.81 -14.31 -19.66
N SER A 189 10.91 -15.29 -19.61
CA SER A 189 9.85 -15.42 -18.62
C SER A 189 9.99 -16.75 -17.88
N ILE A 190 9.91 -16.73 -16.55
CA ILE A 190 9.91 -17.94 -15.70
C ILE A 190 8.73 -17.89 -14.73
N GLY A 191 8.07 -19.03 -14.56
CA GLY A 191 7.06 -19.27 -13.53
C GLY A 191 7.54 -20.36 -12.59
N SER A 192 7.34 -20.16 -11.28
CA SER A 192 7.71 -21.13 -10.24
C SER A 192 6.61 -21.25 -9.19
N TRP A 193 6.24 -22.49 -8.86
CA TRP A 193 5.26 -22.84 -7.82
C TRP A 193 6.00 -23.57 -6.70
N PHE A 194 5.92 -23.00 -5.50
CA PHE A 194 6.54 -23.57 -4.31
C PHE A 194 5.53 -23.68 -3.17
N ALA A 195 5.31 -24.89 -2.67
CA ALA A 195 4.46 -25.13 -1.52
C ALA A 195 5.26 -25.04 -0.21
N THR A 196 4.71 -24.36 0.80
CA THR A 196 5.27 -24.28 2.15
C THR A 196 4.17 -24.14 3.18
N GLY A 197 4.07 -25.10 4.11
CA GLY A 197 2.93 -25.19 5.02
C GLY A 197 1.61 -25.15 4.24
N LYS A 198 0.68 -24.30 4.65
CA LYS A 198 -0.63 -24.12 4.01
C LYS A 198 -0.63 -23.19 2.79
N PHE A 199 0.54 -22.84 2.27
CA PHE A 199 0.68 -21.83 1.23
C PHE A 199 1.27 -22.40 -0.05
N VAL A 200 0.83 -21.86 -1.18
CA VAL A 200 1.55 -21.94 -2.46
C VAL A 200 2.02 -20.55 -2.84
N VAL A 201 3.32 -20.40 -3.10
CA VAL A 201 3.92 -19.20 -3.65
C VAL A 201 4.12 -19.43 -5.14
N TYR A 202 3.40 -18.67 -5.95
CA TYR A 202 3.68 -18.55 -7.38
C TYR A 202 4.54 -17.30 -7.62
N THR A 203 5.76 -17.51 -8.12
CA THR A 203 6.68 -16.43 -8.53
C THR A 203 6.71 -16.36 -10.05
N TRP A 204 6.42 -15.19 -10.60
CA TRP A 204 6.58 -14.89 -12.02
C TRP A 204 7.60 -13.78 -12.21
N VAL A 205 8.56 -14.02 -13.10
CA VAL A 205 9.56 -13.03 -13.51
C VAL A 205 9.53 -12.90 -15.02
N TYR A 206 9.49 -11.67 -15.51
CA TYR A 206 9.53 -11.36 -16.93
C TYR A 206 10.54 -10.25 -17.22
N ASP A 207 11.58 -10.55 -18.00
CA ASP A 207 12.65 -9.59 -18.32
C ASP A 207 12.50 -9.03 -19.74
N TYR A 208 11.77 -7.92 -19.86
CA TYR A 208 11.57 -7.24 -21.15
C TYR A 208 12.88 -6.70 -21.73
N LEU A 209 13.81 -6.27 -20.88
CA LEU A 209 15.08 -5.72 -21.32
C LEU A 209 15.89 -6.77 -22.08
N LYS A 210 15.92 -8.02 -21.59
CA LYS A 210 16.63 -9.12 -22.23
C LYS A 210 16.05 -9.49 -23.59
N ILE A 211 14.73 -9.39 -23.76
CA ILE A 211 14.09 -9.54 -25.07
C ILE A 211 14.59 -8.45 -26.02
N TYR A 212 14.57 -7.18 -25.58
CA TYR A 212 14.96 -6.04 -26.42
C TYR A 212 16.40 -6.10 -26.91
N ILE A 213 17.33 -6.60 -26.07
CA ILE A 213 18.75 -6.76 -26.43
C ILE A 213 19.09 -8.15 -26.98
N GLU A 214 18.08 -8.96 -27.31
CA GLU A 214 18.22 -10.31 -27.88
C GLU A 214 19.11 -11.25 -27.04
N LYS A 215 19.01 -11.15 -25.71
CA LYS A 215 19.79 -11.97 -24.77
C LYS A 215 18.92 -13.02 -24.08
N VAL A 216 19.43 -14.24 -23.99
CA VAL A 216 18.85 -15.33 -23.20
C VAL A 216 19.67 -15.53 -21.93
N ASP A 217 19.05 -15.41 -20.75
CA ASP A 217 19.77 -15.37 -19.46
C ASP A 217 19.00 -16.10 -18.34
N LEU A 218 18.80 -17.41 -18.51
CA LEU A 218 18.14 -18.25 -17.51
C LEU A 218 18.75 -18.15 -16.09
N PRO A 219 20.09 -18.13 -15.91
CA PRO A 219 20.67 -18.01 -14.57
C PRO A 219 20.21 -16.75 -13.82
N ALA A 220 20.02 -15.62 -14.52
CA ALA A 220 19.50 -14.39 -13.92
C ALA A 220 18.04 -14.54 -13.45
N LEU A 221 17.21 -15.23 -14.23
CA LEU A 221 15.82 -15.52 -13.88
C LEU A 221 15.72 -16.44 -12.66
N ILE A 222 16.50 -17.54 -12.65
CA ILE A 222 16.56 -18.47 -11.51
C ILE A 222 17.01 -17.73 -10.25
N ALA A 223 18.07 -16.92 -10.33
CA ALA A 223 18.57 -16.18 -9.18
C ALA A 223 17.52 -15.23 -8.58
N LEU A 224 16.68 -14.60 -9.42
CA LEU A 224 15.61 -13.73 -8.93
C LEU A 224 14.45 -14.53 -8.31
N VAL A 225 14.10 -15.70 -8.86
CA VAL A 225 13.13 -16.62 -8.24
C VAL A 225 13.62 -17.09 -6.87
N GLU A 226 14.87 -17.52 -6.75
CA GLU A 226 15.45 -17.95 -5.47
C GLU A 226 15.45 -16.81 -4.44
N LYS A 227 15.84 -15.60 -4.86
CA LYS A 227 15.81 -14.41 -4.01
C LYS A 227 14.40 -14.04 -3.56
N SER A 228 13.41 -14.22 -4.44
CA SER A 228 12.00 -14.05 -4.10
C SER A 228 11.58 -15.02 -3.01
N LEU A 229 11.80 -16.32 -3.21
CA LEU A 229 11.45 -17.36 -2.24
C LEU A 229 12.18 -17.18 -0.90
N ASP A 230 13.46 -16.75 -0.91
CA ASP A 230 14.24 -16.43 0.29
C ASP A 230 13.60 -15.36 1.17
N THR A 231 12.86 -14.45 0.55
CA THR A 231 12.22 -13.32 1.25
C THR A 231 10.77 -13.65 1.61
N VAL A 232 10.03 -14.22 0.66
CA VAL A 232 8.60 -14.51 0.80
C VAL A 232 8.36 -15.62 1.82
N VAL A 233 9.05 -16.76 1.70
CA VAL A 233 8.80 -17.95 2.53
C VAL A 233 8.96 -17.66 4.04
N PRO A 234 10.05 -17.03 4.52
CA PRO A 234 10.17 -16.70 5.95
C PRO A 234 9.19 -15.63 6.43
N SER A 235 8.64 -14.82 5.53
CA SER A 235 7.67 -13.78 5.89
C SER A 235 6.26 -14.36 6.06
N ILE A 236 5.79 -15.13 5.06
CA ILE A 236 4.43 -15.68 5.06
C ILE A 236 4.24 -16.79 6.11
N THR A 237 5.31 -17.48 6.51
CA THR A 237 5.25 -18.49 7.58
C THR A 237 4.96 -17.90 8.96
N LYS A 238 5.05 -16.57 9.12
CA LYS A 238 4.61 -15.84 10.33
C LYS A 238 3.10 -15.62 10.36
N PHE A 239 2.43 -15.76 9.22
CA PHE A 239 0.98 -15.65 9.13
C PHE A 239 0.33 -16.94 9.62
N THR A 240 -0.68 -16.82 10.47
CA THR A 240 -1.52 -17.94 10.90
C THR A 240 -2.88 -17.84 10.20
N PRO A 241 -3.16 -18.71 9.21
CA PRO A 241 -4.47 -18.75 8.57
C PRO A 241 -5.57 -19.04 9.58
N THR A 242 -6.72 -18.40 9.39
CA THR A 242 -7.94 -18.68 10.15
C THR A 242 -8.40 -20.10 9.85
N PRO A 243 -8.73 -20.92 10.88
CA PRO A 243 -9.35 -22.22 10.65
C PRO A 243 -10.63 -22.08 9.79
N PRO A 244 -10.92 -23.00 8.85
CA PRO A 244 -12.06 -22.87 7.95
C PRO A 244 -13.41 -22.68 8.65
N ASP A 245 -13.60 -23.32 9.81
CA ASP A 245 -14.80 -23.22 10.65
C ASP A 245 -14.92 -21.89 11.41
N GLN A 246 -13.85 -21.09 11.44
CA GLN A 246 -13.77 -19.79 12.12
C GLN A 246 -13.79 -18.60 11.15
N LEU A 247 -13.74 -18.83 9.84
CA LEU A 247 -13.72 -17.77 8.82
C LEU A 247 -14.90 -16.80 8.97
N MET A 248 -16.08 -17.31 9.31
CA MET A 248 -17.29 -16.48 9.46
C MET A 248 -17.27 -15.55 10.68
N ASN A 249 -16.30 -15.71 11.60
CA ASN A 249 -16.12 -14.86 12.78
C ASN A 249 -15.18 -13.67 12.52
N LEU A 250 -14.56 -13.60 11.34
CA LEU A 250 -13.66 -12.51 10.97
C LEU A 250 -14.38 -11.16 11.01
N GLN A 251 -13.70 -10.16 11.56
CA GLN A 251 -14.15 -8.77 11.51
C GLN A 251 -13.80 -8.17 10.16
N ILE A 252 -14.73 -7.43 9.56
CA ILE A 252 -14.49 -6.73 8.29
C ILE A 252 -13.47 -5.61 8.47
N ASP A 253 -13.43 -4.98 9.65
CA ASP A 253 -12.74 -3.71 9.83
C ASP A 253 -11.55 -3.83 10.80
N LEU A 254 -10.33 -3.85 10.24
CA LEU A 254 -9.11 -3.84 11.01
C LEU A 254 -8.93 -2.49 11.73
N ASP A 255 -9.01 -2.54 13.06
CA ASP A 255 -8.90 -1.38 13.97
C ASP A 255 -9.84 -0.20 13.66
N GLY A 256 -10.98 -0.47 13.02
CA GLY A 256 -11.96 0.57 12.70
C GLY A 256 -11.52 1.52 11.58
N MET A 257 -10.57 1.12 10.73
CA MET A 257 -10.08 1.95 9.62
C MET A 257 -11.13 2.14 8.52
N LEU A 258 -11.83 1.08 8.10
CA LEU A 258 -12.87 1.19 7.07
C LEU A 258 -14.08 1.99 7.54
N ASN A 259 -14.40 1.98 8.84
CA ASN A 259 -15.45 2.85 9.38
C ASN A 259 -15.11 4.34 9.29
N ARG A 260 -13.82 4.67 9.23
CA ARG A 260 -13.28 6.02 9.12
C ARG A 260 -13.14 6.50 7.68
N THR A 261 -13.46 5.65 6.71
CA THR A 261 -13.43 5.97 5.29
C THR A 261 -14.83 6.15 4.73
N ILE A 262 -14.98 7.11 3.80
CA ILE A 262 -16.14 7.15 2.90
C ILE A 262 -16.25 5.84 2.12
N ALA A 263 -17.49 5.39 1.91
CA ALA A 263 -17.77 4.29 1.01
C ALA A 263 -17.51 4.73 -0.44
N ARG A 264 -16.87 3.86 -1.22
CA ARG A 264 -16.82 4.04 -2.67
C ARG A 264 -18.23 3.97 -3.26
N PRO A 265 -18.58 4.82 -4.25
CA PRO A 265 -19.78 4.67 -5.05
C PRO A 265 -19.86 3.29 -5.72
N SER A 266 -21.07 2.74 -5.89
CA SER A 266 -21.28 1.44 -6.54
C SER A 266 -20.94 1.43 -8.02
N GLU A 267 -20.93 2.60 -8.67
CA GLU A 267 -20.64 2.77 -10.10
C GLU A 267 -19.12 2.76 -10.39
N ASP A 268 -18.29 2.96 -9.36
CA ASP A 268 -16.85 2.95 -9.55
C ASP A 268 -16.34 1.52 -9.76
N SER A 269 -15.70 1.27 -10.91
CA SER A 269 -15.07 -0.01 -11.22
C SER A 269 -13.68 -0.10 -10.57
N TRP A 270 -13.63 -0.57 -9.32
CA TRP A 270 -12.37 -0.78 -8.61
C TRP A 270 -11.88 -2.22 -8.73
N LEU A 271 -10.57 -2.39 -8.89
CA LEU A 271 -9.93 -3.71 -8.95
C LEU A 271 -9.95 -4.41 -7.58
N ASN A 272 -9.53 -3.70 -6.53
CA ASN A 272 -9.43 -4.24 -5.19
C ASN A 272 -10.73 -4.00 -4.40
N PRO A 273 -11.23 -4.96 -3.61
CA PRO A 273 -12.32 -4.71 -2.67
C PRO A 273 -11.92 -3.68 -1.60
N PRO A 274 -12.88 -3.09 -0.87
CA PRO A 274 -12.56 -2.27 0.31
C PRO A 274 -11.81 -3.10 1.35
N GLY A 275 -10.65 -2.62 1.79
CA GLY A 275 -9.81 -3.36 2.74
C GLY A 275 -9.01 -2.48 3.68
N ALA A 276 -8.61 -3.07 4.81
CA ALA A 276 -7.78 -2.42 5.82
C ALA A 276 -6.57 -3.29 6.20
N TYR A 277 -5.41 -2.65 6.29
CA TYR A 277 -4.11 -3.29 6.32
C TYR A 277 -3.19 -2.62 7.35
N HIS A 278 -2.06 -3.26 7.62
CA HIS A 278 -0.92 -2.61 8.26
C HIS A 278 -0.37 -1.51 7.33
N GLY A 279 0.24 -0.47 7.94
CA GLY A 279 0.73 0.70 7.20
C GLY A 279 1.67 0.34 6.05
N ARG A 280 2.61 -0.60 6.28
CA ARG A 280 3.57 -1.04 5.25
C ARG A 280 2.91 -1.65 4.02
N THR A 281 1.77 -2.33 4.17
CA THR A 281 1.06 -2.99 3.06
C THR A 281 0.61 -2.00 1.99
N ALA A 282 0.46 -0.71 2.34
CA ALA A 282 0.13 0.36 1.41
C ALA A 282 1.08 0.44 0.19
N ILE A 283 2.36 0.04 0.34
CA ILE A 283 3.34 0.14 -0.75
C ILE A 283 3.02 -0.78 -1.93
N HIS A 284 2.24 -1.86 -1.71
CA HIS A 284 1.75 -2.72 -2.79
C HIS A 284 0.82 -1.97 -3.74
N PHE A 285 0.07 -1.00 -3.22
CA PHE A 285 -0.93 -0.22 -3.95
C PHE A 285 -0.38 1.13 -4.44
N ALA A 286 0.94 1.33 -4.38
CA ALA A 286 1.60 2.55 -4.83
C ALA A 286 2.26 2.37 -6.20
N ASN A 287 2.22 3.40 -7.05
CA ASN A 287 3.03 3.40 -8.27
C ASN A 287 4.53 3.64 -7.99
N ASN A 288 4.84 4.37 -6.93
CA ASN A 288 6.19 4.74 -6.48
C ASN A 288 6.45 4.16 -5.08
N ALA A 289 6.55 2.84 -5.01
CA ALA A 289 6.63 2.09 -3.75
C ALA A 289 7.75 2.59 -2.82
N ALA A 290 8.92 2.94 -3.37
CA ALA A 290 10.06 3.42 -2.59
C ALA A 290 9.80 4.80 -1.92
N ASP A 291 9.13 5.70 -2.62
CA ASP A 291 8.78 7.02 -2.06
C ASP A 291 7.73 6.87 -0.96
N VAL A 292 6.66 6.12 -1.25
CA VAL A 292 5.60 5.86 -0.27
C VAL A 292 6.18 5.19 0.97
N LEU A 293 7.07 4.20 0.79
CA LEU A 293 7.73 3.52 1.91
C LEU A 293 8.45 4.49 2.84
N ARG A 294 9.28 5.38 2.27
CA ARG A 294 10.00 6.40 3.04
C ARG A 294 9.05 7.28 3.84
N ASP A 295 7.97 7.74 3.20
CA ASP A 295 7.06 8.72 3.81
C ASP A 295 6.19 8.07 4.90
N ILE A 296 5.73 6.83 4.71
CA ILE A 296 4.98 6.09 5.75
C ILE A 296 5.87 5.71 6.94
N GLU A 297 7.14 5.35 6.72
CA GLU A 297 8.09 5.05 7.79
C GLU A 297 8.43 6.32 8.59
N LYS A 298 8.68 7.44 7.90
CA LYS A 298 8.91 8.75 8.52
C LYS A 298 7.73 9.19 9.41
N ALA A 299 6.50 9.01 8.95
CA ALA A 299 5.29 9.35 9.68
C ALA A 299 4.89 8.30 10.75
N GLY A 300 5.57 7.16 10.81
CA GLY A 300 5.24 6.07 11.72
C GLY A 300 3.84 5.52 11.49
N VAL A 301 3.45 5.34 10.23
CA VAL A 301 2.13 4.80 9.87
C VAL A 301 2.00 3.36 10.32
N ASP A 302 0.95 3.06 11.09
CA ASP A 302 0.67 1.71 11.55
C ASP A 302 -0.51 1.03 10.82
N ARG A 303 -1.43 1.81 10.22
CA ARG A 303 -2.56 1.29 9.44
C ARG A 303 -2.79 2.06 8.15
N PHE A 304 -3.34 1.33 7.19
CA PHE A 304 -3.79 1.81 5.90
C PHE A 304 -5.17 1.25 5.58
N ALA A 305 -6.05 2.02 4.96
CA ALA A 305 -7.29 1.53 4.37
C ALA A 305 -7.51 2.11 2.99
N ALA A 306 -8.06 1.29 2.09
CA ALA A 306 -8.44 1.67 0.75
C ALA A 306 -9.92 1.37 0.55
N ASN A 307 -10.72 2.41 0.33
CA ASN A 307 -12.16 2.29 0.09
C ASN A 307 -12.64 3.29 -0.97
N GLY A 308 -13.44 4.30 -0.61
CA GLY A 308 -13.70 5.43 -1.51
C GLY A 308 -12.53 6.42 -1.58
N ILE A 309 -11.54 6.20 -0.71
CA ILE A 309 -10.35 7.00 -0.52
C ILE A 309 -9.23 6.13 0.07
N ASP A 310 -7.99 6.63 0.00
CA ASP A 310 -6.86 6.08 0.75
C ASP A 310 -6.74 6.81 2.10
N LEU A 311 -6.69 6.05 3.19
CA LEU A 311 -6.60 6.57 4.56
C LEU A 311 -5.41 5.94 5.30
N TYR A 312 -4.56 6.79 5.86
CA TYR A 312 -3.38 6.40 6.63
C TYR A 312 -3.56 6.82 8.09
N ARG A 313 -3.24 5.94 9.03
CA ARG A 313 -3.13 6.25 10.46
C ARG A 313 -1.66 6.44 10.82
N ALA A 314 -1.25 7.68 11.03
CA ALA A 314 0.09 8.05 11.46
C ALA A 314 0.25 7.89 12.99
N ARG A 315 1.49 8.03 13.47
CA ARG A 315 1.81 7.94 14.90
C ARG A 315 1.02 8.97 15.74
N ASP A 316 0.90 10.18 15.23
CA ASP A 316 0.31 11.33 15.91
C ASP A 316 -0.19 12.37 14.88
N ALA A 317 -0.84 13.44 15.36
CA ALA A 317 -1.42 14.45 14.49
C ALA A 317 -0.37 15.24 13.68
N ALA A 318 0.80 15.54 14.27
CA ALA A 318 1.87 16.23 13.55
C ALA A 318 2.45 15.36 12.43
N ALA A 319 2.58 14.05 12.69
CA ALA A 319 3.00 13.08 11.68
C ALA A 319 1.95 12.93 10.57
N ALA A 320 0.65 12.98 10.87
CA ALA A 320 -0.40 12.94 9.86
C ALA A 320 -0.39 14.18 8.95
N THR A 321 -0.22 15.38 9.51
CA THR A 321 -0.04 16.60 8.70
C THR A 321 1.23 16.54 7.85
N THR A 322 2.33 16.02 8.39
CA THR A 322 3.57 15.81 7.62
C THR A 322 3.34 14.83 6.47
N LEU A 323 2.65 13.72 6.73
CA LEU A 323 2.33 12.71 5.71
C LEU A 323 1.43 13.27 4.61
N GLN A 324 0.42 14.07 4.97
CA GLN A 324 -0.41 14.80 4.01
C GLN A 324 0.45 15.68 3.10
N GLN A 325 1.43 16.41 3.65
CA GLN A 325 2.32 17.28 2.87
C GLN A 325 3.30 16.49 1.99
N ASP A 326 3.88 15.41 2.51
CA ASP A 326 4.88 14.63 1.77
C ASP A 326 4.24 13.85 0.60
N LEU A 327 3.13 13.13 0.83
CA LEU A 327 2.43 12.37 -0.21
C LEU A 327 1.48 13.24 -1.06
N GLY A 328 0.81 14.20 -0.42
CA GLY A 328 -0.16 15.09 -1.04
C GLY A 328 0.48 16.28 -1.74
N GLY A 329 1.74 16.59 -1.43
CA GLY A 329 2.47 17.74 -1.97
C GLY A 329 2.69 17.72 -3.48
N LEU A 330 3.17 18.85 -3.99
CA LEU A 330 3.45 19.03 -5.41
C LEU A 330 4.76 18.35 -5.82
N THR A 331 4.74 17.73 -6.99
CA THR A 331 5.95 17.25 -7.68
C THR A 331 6.01 17.86 -9.08
N LYS A 332 7.08 17.60 -9.85
CA LYS A 332 7.25 18.13 -11.22
C LYS A 332 6.09 17.79 -12.17
N ARG A 333 5.29 16.77 -11.87
CA ARG A 333 4.13 16.35 -12.68
C ARG A 333 2.80 16.89 -12.16
N PHE A 334 2.81 17.73 -11.14
CA PHE A 334 1.62 18.29 -10.52
C PHE A 334 1.72 19.81 -10.41
N LYS A 335 0.58 20.48 -10.60
CA LYS A 335 0.41 21.89 -10.23
C LYS A 335 -0.70 22.01 -9.18
N LYS A 336 -0.72 23.12 -8.45
CA LYS A 336 -1.78 23.41 -7.48
C LYS A 336 -3.14 23.51 -8.18
N ALA A 337 -4.16 22.97 -7.54
CA ALA A 337 -5.57 23.17 -7.87
C ALA A 337 -6.28 23.83 -6.68
N ASP A 338 -7.49 24.34 -6.90
CA ASP A 338 -8.26 24.96 -5.82
C ASP A 338 -8.62 23.93 -4.75
N SER A 339 -8.49 24.32 -3.48
CA SER A 339 -8.97 23.53 -2.34
C SER A 339 -10.50 23.53 -2.28
N PRO A 340 -11.14 22.54 -1.62
CA PRO A 340 -12.57 22.55 -1.41
C PRO A 340 -13.02 23.80 -0.66
N ALA A 341 -14.20 24.33 -1.01
CA ALA A 341 -14.77 25.48 -0.33
C ALA A 341 -14.97 25.18 1.16
N ASN A 342 -14.66 26.17 2.01
CA ASN A 342 -14.79 26.08 3.47
C ASN A 342 -13.93 24.99 4.16
N LEU A 343 -12.98 24.35 3.46
CA LEU A 343 -12.04 23.37 4.01
C LEU A 343 -10.57 23.78 3.75
N PRO A 344 -10.04 24.79 4.45
CA PRO A 344 -8.71 25.34 4.16
C PRO A 344 -7.54 24.40 4.52
N VAL A 345 -7.79 23.36 5.31
CA VAL A 345 -6.80 22.33 5.67
C VAL A 345 -6.61 21.27 4.59
N ALA A 346 -7.48 21.24 3.58
CA ALA A 346 -7.34 20.35 2.43
C ALA A 346 -6.51 21.01 1.33
N GLU A 347 -5.67 20.21 0.67
CA GLU A 347 -4.85 20.64 -0.47
C GLU A 347 -5.18 19.80 -1.69
N CYS A 348 -5.36 20.44 -2.84
CA CYS A 348 -5.63 19.77 -4.11
C CYS A 348 -4.55 20.07 -5.15
N LYS A 349 -4.30 19.10 -6.02
CA LYS A 349 -3.34 19.18 -7.13
C LYS A 349 -3.91 18.58 -8.41
N GLU A 350 -3.49 19.13 -9.54
CA GLU A 350 -3.79 18.64 -10.88
C GLU A 350 -2.54 18.00 -11.47
N TYR A 351 -2.68 16.76 -11.94
CA TYR A 351 -1.68 16.07 -12.74
C TYR A 351 -1.58 16.70 -14.13
N ILE A 352 -0.37 17.12 -14.49
CA ILE A 352 -0.03 17.74 -15.79
C ILE A 352 0.96 16.88 -16.60
N GLY A 353 1.17 15.63 -16.19
CA GLY A 353 2.00 14.69 -16.93
C GLY A 353 1.28 14.05 -18.11
N ARG A 354 2.01 13.22 -18.87
CA ARG A 354 1.54 12.59 -20.12
C ARG A 354 1.04 11.15 -19.94
N GLY A 355 0.57 10.79 -18.74
CA GLY A 355 0.11 9.42 -18.45
C GLY A 355 -1.30 9.21 -18.98
N ASN A 356 -1.49 8.32 -19.96
CA ASN A 356 -2.77 8.11 -20.64
C ASN A 356 -3.90 7.59 -19.72
N LEU A 357 -3.56 6.93 -18.60
CA LEU A 357 -4.51 6.39 -17.61
C LEU A 357 -4.37 7.07 -16.24
N ALA A 358 -3.68 8.21 -16.17
CA ALA A 358 -3.49 8.90 -14.91
C ALA A 358 -4.78 9.60 -14.47
N ILE A 359 -5.15 9.42 -13.21
CA ILE A 359 -6.18 10.24 -12.58
C ILE A 359 -5.70 11.69 -12.56
N ARG A 360 -6.61 12.64 -12.83
CA ARG A 360 -6.25 14.03 -13.10
C ARG A 360 -6.13 14.88 -11.83
N PHE A 361 -7.05 14.76 -10.89
CA PHE A 361 -7.07 15.59 -9.67
C PHE A 361 -6.91 14.72 -8.44
N TYR A 362 -6.14 15.23 -7.48
CA TYR A 362 -5.92 14.59 -6.19
C TYR A 362 -6.11 15.62 -5.11
N CYS A 363 -6.79 15.26 -4.03
CA CYS A 363 -6.91 16.11 -2.86
C CYS A 363 -6.50 15.33 -1.61
N SER A 364 -6.00 16.05 -0.61
CA SER A 364 -5.55 15.46 0.64
C SER A 364 -5.97 16.30 1.82
N VAL A 365 -6.19 15.67 2.97
CA VAL A 365 -6.52 16.33 4.23
C VAL A 365 -5.95 15.53 5.38
N SER A 366 -5.66 16.18 6.50
CA SER A 366 -5.36 15.51 7.77
C SER A 366 -6.33 15.94 8.86
N TYR A 367 -6.63 15.01 9.76
CA TYR A 367 -7.44 15.25 10.95
C TYR A 367 -7.01 14.30 12.07
N ASP A 368 -6.67 14.86 13.23
CA ASP A 368 -6.01 14.11 14.30
C ASP A 368 -4.82 13.31 13.70
N ARG A 369 -4.62 12.05 14.07
CA ARG A 369 -3.56 11.18 13.54
C ARG A 369 -3.86 10.55 12.18
N TYR A 370 -4.84 11.04 11.43
CA TYR A 370 -5.23 10.47 10.14
C TYR A 370 -4.91 11.40 8.97
N ALA A 371 -4.40 10.85 7.88
CA ALA A 371 -4.20 11.54 6.61
C ALA A 371 -4.94 10.79 5.49
N ALA A 372 -5.78 11.50 4.74
CA ALA A 372 -6.61 10.93 3.70
C ALA A 372 -6.29 11.55 2.33
N PHE A 373 -6.46 10.74 1.27
CA PHE A 373 -6.08 11.10 -0.11
C PHE A 373 -7.14 10.65 -1.11
N SER A 374 -7.86 11.59 -1.72
CA SER A 374 -8.81 11.33 -2.80
C SER A 374 -8.17 11.55 -4.16
N ALA A 375 -8.72 10.88 -5.17
CA ALA A 375 -8.36 11.09 -6.56
C ALA A 375 -9.62 11.00 -7.44
N SER A 376 -9.73 11.85 -8.46
CA SER A 376 -10.79 11.80 -9.46
C SER A 376 -10.37 12.45 -10.79
N HIS A 377 -11.05 12.11 -11.88
CA HIS A 377 -10.89 12.81 -13.16
C HIS A 377 -11.52 14.20 -13.16
N GLN A 378 -12.39 14.49 -12.19
CA GLN A 378 -13.06 15.78 -12.02
C GLN A 378 -12.63 16.43 -10.70
N LEU A 379 -12.25 17.71 -10.75
CA LEU A 379 -11.80 18.43 -9.55
C LEU A 379 -12.89 18.49 -8.48
N LEU A 380 -14.13 18.79 -8.89
CA LEU A 380 -15.27 18.88 -7.99
C LEU A 380 -15.50 17.55 -7.23
N ASP A 381 -15.43 16.43 -7.93
CA ASP A 381 -15.60 15.11 -7.30
C ASP A 381 -14.45 14.80 -6.31
N ALA A 382 -13.20 15.09 -6.67
CA ALA A 382 -12.07 14.93 -5.73
C ALA A 382 -12.23 15.81 -4.48
N GLN A 383 -12.73 17.04 -4.65
CA GLN A 383 -13.02 17.98 -3.56
C GLN A 383 -14.17 17.50 -2.67
N GLN A 384 -15.25 16.99 -3.25
CA GLN A 384 -16.39 16.46 -2.51
C GLN A 384 -16.02 15.19 -1.73
N ARG A 385 -15.25 14.28 -2.34
CA ARG A 385 -14.70 13.09 -1.67
C ARG A 385 -13.87 13.46 -0.44
N ILE A 386 -12.93 14.41 -0.58
CA ILE A 386 -12.05 14.77 0.54
C ILE A 386 -12.78 15.54 1.64
N ALA A 387 -13.78 16.36 1.30
CA ALA A 387 -14.61 17.06 2.27
C ALA A 387 -15.54 16.11 3.03
N ALA A 388 -16.10 15.11 2.35
CA ALA A 388 -16.89 14.06 2.96
C ALA A 388 -16.03 13.22 3.92
N GLU A 389 -14.82 12.83 3.50
CA GLU A 389 -13.88 12.11 4.34
C GLU A 389 -13.51 12.89 5.61
N TYR A 390 -13.19 14.18 5.48
CA TYR A 390 -12.94 15.02 6.65
C TYR A 390 -14.12 14.99 7.63
N THR A 391 -15.34 15.03 7.12
CA THR A 391 -16.56 14.95 7.93
C THR A 391 -16.70 13.59 8.63
N VAL A 392 -16.41 12.48 7.95
CA VAL A 392 -16.36 11.14 8.56
C VAL A 392 -15.35 11.08 9.69
N LEU A 393 -14.13 11.60 9.48
CA LEU A 393 -13.06 11.58 10.48
C LEU A 393 -13.44 12.40 11.73
N VAL A 394 -14.07 13.56 11.56
CA VAL A 394 -14.56 14.38 12.68
C VAL A 394 -15.67 13.65 13.46
N ASN A 395 -16.53 12.90 12.76
CA ASN A 395 -17.64 12.16 13.36
C ASN A 395 -17.23 10.80 13.97
N ALA A 396 -16.06 10.24 13.62
CA ALA A 396 -15.57 8.94 14.07
C ALA A 396 -14.88 8.93 15.44
N ARG A 397 -15.16 9.96 16.27
CA ARG A 397 -14.59 10.16 17.61
C ARG A 397 -15.04 9.12 18.61
#